data_AF-A0A1G7UNY6-F1
#
_entry.id   AF-A0A1G7UNY6-F1
#
_cell.length_a   1.000
_cell.length_b   1.000
_cell.length_c   1.000
_cell.angle_alpha   90.00
_cell.angle_beta   90.00
_cell.angle_gamma   90.00
#
_symmetry.space_group_name_H-M   'P 1'
#
loop_
_entity.id
_entity.type
_entity.pdbx_description
1 polymer ?
#
loop_
_entity_poly.entity_id
_entity_poly.type
_entity_poly.pdbx_seq_one_letter_code
_entity_poly.pdbx_strand_id
1 'polypeptide(L)' 'MVLKQAISVKCVCGSTMEFPEGEIKAKCQTKCCLAQWEIGPEGFWSVFVPIIAKPKKLNHYEKYMAWRNKNRKKRRKRK' A
#
# COMPACT_ATOMS: atom_id res chain seq x y z
N MET A 1 -6.64 -30.54 -0.83
CA MET A 1 -6.29 -30.24 -2.24
C MET A 1 -5.06 -29.36 -2.22
N VAL A 2 -3.95 -29.81 -2.78
CA VAL A 2 -2.66 -29.11 -2.76
C VAL A 2 -2.56 -28.28 -4.05
N LEU A 3 -2.70 -26.96 -3.95
CA LEU A 3 -2.53 -26.02 -5.06
C LEU A 3 -1.02 -25.79 -5.27
N LYS A 4 -0.36 -26.71 -5.99
CA LYS A 4 1.01 -26.48 -6.49
C LYS A 4 0.95 -25.47 -7.64
N GLN A 5 1.28 -24.21 -7.37
CA GLN A 5 1.59 -23.27 -8.44
C GLN A 5 3.06 -23.45 -8.85
N ALA A 6 3.26 -24.05 -10.02
CA ALA A 6 4.59 -24.33 -10.59
C ALA A 6 5.30 -23.08 -11.17
N ILE A 7 4.67 -21.90 -11.08
CA ILE A 7 5.16 -20.69 -11.73
C ILE A 7 5.61 -19.73 -10.64
N SER A 8 6.90 -19.45 -10.58
CA SER A 8 7.47 -18.39 -9.78
C SER A 8 6.90 -17.04 -10.26
N VAL A 9 5.84 -16.56 -9.62
CA VAL A 9 5.26 -15.26 -9.96
C VAL A 9 6.20 -14.17 -9.46
N LYS A 10 6.55 -13.23 -10.35
CA LYS A 10 7.31 -12.05 -9.94
C LYS A 10 6.35 -11.05 -9.29
N CYS A 11 6.75 -10.50 -8.16
CA CYS A 11 6.03 -9.43 -7.50
C CYS A 11 6.09 -8.14 -8.35
N VAL A 12 5.27 -7.14 -8.02
CA VAL A 12 5.26 -5.83 -8.68
C VAL A 12 6.62 -5.12 -8.60
N CYS A 13 7.42 -5.42 -7.58
CA CYS A 13 8.80 -4.93 -7.45
C CYS A 13 9.85 -5.73 -8.25
N GLY A 14 9.45 -6.77 -8.98
CA GLY A 14 10.33 -7.62 -9.77
C GLY A 14 11.02 -8.75 -9.00
N SER A 15 10.86 -8.83 -7.68
CA SER A 15 11.38 -9.94 -6.88
C SER A 15 10.58 -11.22 -7.09
N THR A 16 11.24 -12.38 -7.01
CA THR A 16 10.57 -13.68 -6.98
C THR A 16 9.70 -13.78 -5.74
N MET A 17 8.44 -14.17 -5.90
CA MET A 17 7.51 -14.34 -4.79
C MET A 17 7.35 -15.82 -4.47
N GLU A 18 7.52 -16.15 -3.19
CA GLU A 18 7.24 -17.47 -2.65
C GLU A 18 5.85 -17.42 -2.01
N PHE A 19 4.96 -18.30 -2.47
CA PHE A 19 3.61 -18.45 -1.90
C PHE A 19 3.64 -19.63 -0.93
N PRO A 20 3.50 -19.41 0.38
CA PRO A 20 3.49 -20.50 1.35
C PRO A 20 2.30 -21.44 1.10
N GLU A 21 2.57 -22.75 1.05
CA GLU A 21 1.56 -23.77 0.81
C GLU A 21 0.57 -23.82 1.99
N GLY A 22 -0.72 -23.58 1.73
CA GLY A 22 -1.78 -23.61 2.74
C GLY A 22 -2.14 -22.25 3.36
N GLU A 23 -1.43 -21.17 2.98
CA GLU A 23 -1.81 -19.83 3.38
C GLU A 23 -2.69 -19.15 2.32
N ILE A 24 -3.71 -18.43 2.77
CA ILE A 24 -4.63 -17.66 1.93
C ILE A 24 -4.06 -16.27 1.59
N LYS A 25 -2.99 -15.86 2.29
CA LYS A 25 -2.39 -14.54 2.21
C LYS A 25 -0.87 -14.65 2.10
N ALA A 26 -0.28 -13.95 1.14
CA ALA A 26 1.16 -13.86 0.99
C ALA A 26 1.59 -12.39 0.94
N LYS A 27 2.72 -12.04 1.57
CA LYS A 27 3.24 -10.67 1.55
C LYS A 27 4.60 -10.66 0.88
N CYS A 28 4.83 -9.64 0.04
CA CYS A 28 6.15 -9.42 -0.50
C CYS A 28 7.13 -9.04 0.63
N GLN A 29 8.19 -9.83 0.80
CA GLN A 29 9.21 -9.62 1.85
C GLN A 29 10.12 -8.42 1.56
N THR A 30 10.09 -7.86 0.35
CA THR A 30 10.87 -6.67 -0.01
C THR A 30 10.36 -5.46 0.75
N LYS A 31 11.25 -4.83 1.56
CA LYS A 31 10.95 -3.70 2.45
C LYS A 31 10.21 -2.52 1.78
N CYS A 32 10.27 -2.39 0.46
CA CYS A 32 9.69 -1.27 -0.29
C CYS A 32 8.44 -1.63 -1.11
N CYS A 33 8.08 -2.91 -1.29
CA CYS A 33 6.99 -3.29 -2.19
C CYS A 33 5.64 -3.34 -1.46
N LEU A 34 5.63 -3.77 -0.20
CA LEU A 34 4.44 -3.89 0.68
C LEU A 34 3.19 -4.51 0.03
N ALA A 35 3.38 -5.21 -1.08
CA ALA A 35 2.32 -5.84 -1.85
C ALA A 35 1.79 -7.03 -1.05
N GLN A 36 0.49 -7.10 -0.94
CA GLN A 36 -0.24 -8.19 -0.30
C GLN A 36 -0.98 -8.95 -1.39
N TRP A 37 -0.88 -10.26 -1.33
CA TRP A 37 -1.52 -11.16 -2.28
C TRP A 37 -2.52 -11.98 -1.48
N GLU A 38 -3.75 -12.06 -1.98
CA GLU A 38 -4.82 -12.82 -1.34
C GLU A 38 -5.45 -13.76 -2.34
N ILE A 39 -5.71 -15.01 -1.92
CA ILE A 39 -6.45 -15.98 -2.73
C ILE A 39 -7.93 -15.60 -2.69
N GLY A 40 -8.49 -15.27 -3.85
CA GLY A 40 -9.91 -15.01 -4.01
C GLY A 40 -10.75 -16.29 -3.91
N PRO A 41 -12.09 -16.17 -3.80
CA PRO A 41 -13.00 -17.32 -3.68
C PRO A 41 -12.94 -18.30 -4.87
N GLU A 42 -12.44 -17.83 -6.02
CA GLU A 42 -12.25 -18.62 -7.24
C GLU A 42 -10.87 -19.32 -7.31
N GLY A 43 -10.05 -19.24 -6.27
CA GLY A 43 -8.72 -19.87 -6.23
C GLY A 43 -7.62 -19.11 -6.99
N PHE A 44 -7.92 -17.92 -7.50
CA PHE A 44 -6.93 -17.05 -8.14
C PHE A 44 -6.29 -16.10 -7.12
N TRP A 45 -4.98 -15.92 -7.21
CA TRP A 45 -4.28 -14.91 -6.43
C TRP A 45 -4.53 -13.51 -6.98
N SER A 46 -4.98 -12.61 -6.12
CA SER A 46 -5.19 -11.19 -6.43
C SER A 46 -4.12 -10.34 -5.74
N VAL A 47 -3.59 -9.34 -6.45
CA VAL A 47 -2.55 -8.45 -5.91
C VAL A 47 -3.19 -7.17 -5.39
N PHE A 48 -3.04 -6.92 -4.11
CA PHE A 48 -3.33 -5.64 -3.49
C PHE A 48 -2.02 -4.91 -3.19
N VAL A 49 -1.76 -3.85 -3.94
CA VAL A 49 -0.67 -2.92 -3.62
C VAL A 49 -1.28 -1.74 -2.87
N PRO A 50 -1.07 -1.60 -1.56
CA PRO A 50 -1.47 -0.38 -0.88
C PRO A 50 -0.68 0.78 -1.50
N ILE A 51 -1.39 1.68 -2.18
CA ILE A 51 -0.81 2.93 -2.68
C ILE A 51 -0.43 3.73 -1.44
N ILE A 52 0.80 3.57 -0.96
CA ILE A 52 1.37 4.46 0.04
C ILE A 52 1.54 5.78 -0.69
N ALA A 53 0.52 6.63 -0.57
CA ALA A 53 0.57 7.99 -1.07
C ALA A 53 1.81 8.64 -0.46
N LYS A 54 2.88 8.75 -1.25
CA LYS A 54 4.07 9.48 -0.84
C LYS A 54 3.60 10.85 -0.38
N PRO A 55 4.04 11.34 0.80
CA PRO A 55 3.60 12.64 1.26
C PRO A 55 3.94 13.67 0.20
N LYS A 56 2.90 14.30 -0.38
CA LYS A 56 3.08 15.33 -1.41
C LYS A 56 3.96 16.42 -0.80
N LYS A 57 5.13 16.66 -1.38
CA LYS A 57 5.96 17.82 -0.99
C LYS A 57 5.13 19.07 -1.29
N LEU A 58 4.60 19.70 -0.24
CA LEU A 58 3.79 20.91 -0.36
C LEU A 58 4.66 22.04 -0.92
N ASN A 59 4.17 22.72 -1.97
CA ASN A 59 4.82 23.92 -2.51
C ASN A 59 4.78 25.07 -1.47
N HIS A 60 5.66 26.07 -1.60
CA HIS A 60 5.72 27.25 -0.73
C HIS A 60 4.33 27.89 -0.53
N TYR A 61 3.57 28.03 -1.61
CA TYR A 61 2.19 28.54 -1.57
C TYR A 61 1.22 27.64 -0.78
N GLU A 62 1.29 26.32 -0.98
CA GLU A 62 0.44 25.37 -0.25
C GLU A 62 0.76 25.37 1.25
N LYS A 63 2.03 25.50 1.62
CA LYS A 63 2.47 25.68 3.01
C LYS A 63 1.90 26.96 3.62
N TYR A 64 1.96 28.07 2.90
CA TYR A 64 1.38 29.35 3.34
C TYR A 64 -0.13 29.24 3.58
N MET A 65 -0.87 28.63 2.65
CA MET A 65 -2.32 28.45 2.80
C MET A 65 -2.67 27.52 3.98
N ALA A 66 -1.89 26.47 4.21
CA ALA A 66 -2.08 25.59 5.37
C ALA A 66 -1.90 26.34 6.71
N TRP A 67 -0.84 27.17 6.82
CA TRP A 67 -0.61 28.03 7.99
C TRP A 67 -1.75 29.02 8.21
N ARG A 68 -2.18 29.72 7.14
CA ARG A 68 -3.27 30.70 7.18
C ARG A 68 -4.58 30.06 7.67
N ASN A 69 -4.93 28.89 7.14
CA ASN A 69 -6.14 28.15 7.52
C ASN A 69 -6.08 27.66 8.98
N LYS A 70 -4.92 27.19 9.44
CA LYS A 70 -4.72 26.74 10.83
C LYS A 70 -4.92 27.90 11.82
N ASN A 71 -4.37 29.08 11.51
CA ASN A 71 -4.51 30.26 12.36
C ASN A 71 -5.92 30.85 12.33
N ARG A 72 -6.62 30.79 11.19
CA ARG A 72 -8.03 31.20 11.10
C ARG A 72 -8.93 30.34 11.97
N LYS A 73 -8.71 29.01 11.99
CA LYS A 73 -9.46 28.08 12.85
C LYS A 73 -9.20 28.32 14.34
N LYS A 74 -7.94 28.60 14.73
CA LYS A 74 -7.60 28.94 16.13
C LYS A 74 -8.30 30.21 16.62
N ARG A 75 -8.38 31.24 15.76
CA ARG A 75 -9.09 32.50 16.08
C ARG A 75 -10.59 32.29 16.30
N ARG A 76 -11.21 31.39 15.53
CA ARG A 76 -12.64 31.06 15.69
C ARG A 76 -12.96 30.25 16.94
N LYS A 77 -12.02 29.46 17.45
CA LYS A 77 -12.21 28.67 18.69
C LYS A 77 -12.02 29.46 19.99
N ARG A 78 -11.50 30.69 19.90
CA ARG A 78 -11.26 31.59 21.05
C ARG A 78 -12.34 32.68 21.18
N LYS A 79 -13.33 32.66 20.29
CA LYS A 79 -14.50 33.53 20.30
C LYS A 79 -15.70 32.66 20.66
#